data_AF-A0A2G2HIK2-F1
#
_entry.id   AF-A0A2G2HIK2-F1
#
_cell.length_a   1.000
_cell.length_b   1.000
_cell.length_c   1.000
_cell.angle_alpha   90.00
_cell.angle_beta   90.00
_cell.angle_gamma   90.00
#
_symmetry.space_group_name_H-M   'P 1'
#
loop_
_entity.id
_entity.type
_entity.pdbx_description
1 polymer ?
#
loop_
_entity_poly.entity_id
_entity_poly.type
_entity_poly.pdbx_seq_one_letter_code
_entity_poly.pdbx_strand_id
1 'polypeptide(L)'
;MTFKNKFPKAIIYVLFITLSLFVFQNCTSDPIESLRDSDNDEIVDENDNCVLIANPDQLDNDNDGLGDACDDDDDNDGILDINDNCPTTANPNQEDNDNNGIGDVCETNVTGDNDNDGVLNGDDNCPDTENPNQLDTDNDGMGDACDTDDDNDGVLDANDNCPLIANPNQGDADNDGIGNLCDADYTAPLNPCENGMAGIYPCDGYDLMGHLTLAEFSGTKGNDSWGWTDPTTSKEYALMGINNGTVFVDITDTENLVYLGKLPTATGNSSWRDVKVYQNYAFIVSEASGHGMQVFDLTRLRNVTNAPETFDADAHYTGFGNAHNIVINETSGFAYAVGTNSFGGGAHFVNIQNPTNPVAAGGYASDGYTHDAQVVTYTGPDSDYTGKEIYVGSNGERFGTNEVVVVDVTDKTNPVHISNMTYSNEAYTHQGWFTEDQRYFITGDELDEADGNVSNTRILIFDVLDLDNPILLSEYFGPSNAIDHNGYVVGNTYYLANYRAGVRIHDISNIATGTMTETGFFDTYPANDNTEFNGVWNVYPYFDSGNILVSDIEGGLFIIKKK
;
A
#
# COMPACT_ATOMS: atom_id res chain seq x y z
N MET A 1 -40.49 -5.45 37.61
CA MET A 1 -41.24 -4.40 38.34
C MET A 1 -42.10 -3.63 37.34
N THR A 2 -43.25 -3.09 37.75
CA THR A 2 -44.09 -2.24 36.90
C THR A 2 -43.86 -0.76 37.19
N PHE A 3 -43.83 0.07 36.14
CA PHE A 3 -44.53 1.35 36.17
C PHE A 3 -45.41 1.50 34.92
N LYS A 4 -46.61 2.05 35.12
CA LYS A 4 -47.62 2.37 34.10
C LYS A 4 -47.94 3.86 34.19
N ASN A 5 -48.68 4.35 33.18
CA ASN A 5 -49.44 5.62 33.09
C ASN A 5 -48.76 6.69 32.22
N LYS A 6 -49.49 7.46 31.39
CA LYS A 6 -50.93 7.41 31.06
C LYS A 6 -51.23 8.09 29.71
N PHE A 7 -52.14 7.52 28.92
CA PHE A 7 -52.87 8.23 27.85
C PHE A 7 -53.79 9.32 28.43
N PRO A 8 -54.29 10.26 27.60
CA PRO A 8 -55.67 10.08 27.14
C PRO A 8 -56.02 10.58 25.72
N LYS A 9 -56.72 9.71 24.96
CA LYS A 9 -57.89 9.98 24.09
C LYS A 9 -57.73 10.85 22.82
N ALA A 10 -58.49 10.73 21.72
CA ALA A 10 -59.43 9.74 21.12
C ALA A 10 -60.72 10.41 20.60
N ILE A 11 -61.11 10.10 19.35
CA ILE A 11 -62.44 10.19 18.71
C ILE A 11 -62.39 9.15 17.55
N ILE A 12 -63.27 8.13 17.34
CA ILE A 12 -64.76 8.01 17.35
C ILE A 12 -65.34 8.44 15.97
N TYR A 13 -66.20 7.73 15.22
CA TYR A 13 -67.05 6.50 15.36
C TYR A 13 -66.57 5.37 14.38
N VAL A 14 -66.85 4.03 14.46
CA VAL A 14 -67.96 3.17 14.98
C VAL A 14 -69.14 3.03 13.97
N LEU A 15 -69.72 1.87 13.61
CA LEU A 15 -69.58 0.42 13.94
C LEU A 15 -69.90 -0.42 12.64
N PHE A 16 -70.41 -1.67 12.50
CA PHE A 16 -70.99 -2.74 13.36
C PHE A 16 -71.10 -4.09 12.58
N ILE A 17 -71.21 -5.24 13.30
CA ILE A 17 -71.98 -6.49 12.98
C ILE A 17 -71.67 -7.29 11.67
N THR A 18 -71.56 -8.63 11.62
CA THR A 18 -71.24 -9.73 12.57
C THR A 18 -70.83 -10.98 11.79
N LEU A 19 -70.05 -11.89 12.39
CA LEU A 19 -69.80 -13.25 11.89
C LEU A 19 -70.83 -14.27 12.43
N SER A 20 -71.07 -15.35 11.67
CA SER A 20 -71.72 -16.63 12.05
C SER A 20 -73.25 -16.73 12.01
N LEU A 21 -73.77 -17.57 11.10
CA LEU A 21 -74.67 -18.67 11.46
C LEU A 21 -74.63 -19.83 10.44
N PHE A 22 -75.24 -20.95 10.79
CA PHE A 22 -75.13 -22.26 10.14
C PHE A 22 -75.79 -22.37 8.75
N VAL A 23 -75.23 -23.23 7.91
CA VAL A 23 -75.96 -23.88 6.81
C VAL A 23 -77.00 -24.85 7.39
N PHE A 24 -78.29 -24.61 7.12
CA PHE A 24 -79.30 -25.66 7.07
C PHE A 24 -80.47 -25.28 6.14
N GLN A 25 -80.35 -25.73 4.88
CA GLN A 25 -81.41 -26.46 4.16
C GLN A 25 -82.79 -25.80 3.98
N ASN A 26 -83.03 -25.21 2.80
CA ASN A 26 -83.94 -25.78 1.77
C ASN A 26 -83.94 -24.92 0.48
N CYS A 27 -84.34 -25.53 -0.64
CA CYS A 27 -84.41 -24.86 -1.95
C CYS A 27 -85.66 -23.99 -2.12
N THR A 28 -85.47 -22.77 -2.62
CA THR A 28 -86.40 -22.07 -3.51
C THR A 28 -85.60 -21.50 -4.68
N SER A 29 -86.20 -21.40 -5.85
CA SER A 29 -85.53 -21.11 -7.12
C SER A 29 -85.51 -19.63 -7.49
N ASP A 30 -84.38 -19.16 -7.98
CA ASP A 30 -84.29 -18.29 -9.17
C ASP A 30 -83.06 -18.74 -10.00
N PRO A 31 -83.05 -18.54 -11.33
CA PRO A 31 -81.93 -18.91 -12.18
C PRO A 31 -80.79 -17.90 -12.08
N ILE A 32 -79.57 -18.37 -12.32
CA ILE A 32 -78.46 -17.49 -12.71
C ILE A 32 -78.75 -17.10 -14.16
N GLU A 33 -78.96 -15.81 -14.43
CA GLU A 33 -78.80 -15.30 -15.80
C GLU A 33 -77.31 -15.45 -16.17
N SER A 34 -77.03 -16.11 -17.29
CA SER A 34 -75.70 -16.03 -17.87
C SER A 34 -75.47 -14.58 -18.24
N LEU A 35 -74.48 -13.93 -17.64
CA LEU A 35 -73.89 -12.72 -18.21
C LEU A 35 -73.60 -13.03 -19.67
N ARG A 36 -74.12 -12.18 -20.55
CA ARG A 36 -73.98 -12.39 -21.98
C ARG A 36 -72.68 -11.73 -22.41
N ASP A 37 -71.99 -12.47 -23.24
CA ASP A 37 -70.74 -12.18 -23.91
C ASP A 37 -71.03 -12.70 -25.33
N SER A 38 -70.88 -11.83 -26.32
CA SER A 38 -71.50 -12.00 -27.65
C SER A 38 -70.50 -12.36 -28.75
N ASP A 39 -69.22 -12.05 -28.56
CA ASP A 39 -68.10 -12.39 -29.44
C ASP A 39 -67.05 -13.29 -28.77
N ASN A 40 -67.05 -13.42 -27.43
CA ASN A 40 -66.23 -14.29 -26.58
C ASN A 40 -64.82 -13.73 -26.28
N ASP A 41 -64.74 -12.47 -25.88
CA ASP A 41 -63.49 -11.73 -25.59
C ASP A 41 -63.09 -11.67 -24.09
N GLU A 42 -63.95 -12.19 -23.20
CA GLU A 42 -63.88 -12.15 -21.71
C GLU A 42 -64.44 -10.88 -21.02
N ILE A 43 -64.92 -9.89 -21.78
CA ILE A 43 -65.80 -8.79 -21.33
C ILE A 43 -67.27 -9.25 -21.45
N VAL A 44 -68.25 -8.40 -21.12
CA VAL A 44 -69.69 -8.74 -21.11
C VAL A 44 -70.53 -7.62 -21.73
N ASP A 45 -71.60 -7.98 -22.46
CA ASP A 45 -72.57 -7.13 -23.20
C ASP A 45 -73.01 -5.80 -22.51
N GLU A 46 -72.83 -5.66 -21.19
CA GLU A 46 -73.21 -4.49 -20.38
C GLU A 46 -72.07 -3.55 -19.97
N ASN A 47 -70.80 -3.96 -20.15
CA ASN A 47 -69.59 -3.17 -19.86
C ASN A 47 -68.60 -3.17 -21.06
N ASP A 48 -69.07 -3.64 -22.22
CA ASP A 48 -68.31 -3.84 -23.44
C ASP A 48 -68.61 -2.70 -24.42
N ASN A 49 -67.59 -1.97 -24.86
CA ASN A 49 -67.75 -0.87 -25.82
C ASN A 49 -67.89 -1.33 -27.28
N CYS A 50 -67.60 -2.59 -27.60
CA CYS A 50 -67.66 -3.11 -28.98
C CYS A 50 -68.57 -4.33 -29.24
N VAL A 51 -69.15 -5.01 -28.23
CA VAL A 51 -70.35 -5.90 -28.17
C VAL A 51 -70.52 -7.05 -29.20
N LEU A 52 -69.85 -6.99 -30.35
CA LEU A 52 -69.89 -7.92 -31.48
C LEU A 52 -68.51 -8.05 -32.15
N ILE A 53 -67.48 -7.34 -31.67
CA ILE A 53 -66.10 -7.34 -32.15
C ILE A 53 -65.14 -7.34 -30.95
N ALA A 54 -64.62 -8.52 -30.63
CA ALA A 54 -63.77 -8.80 -29.47
C ALA A 54 -62.56 -7.86 -29.32
N ASN A 55 -62.52 -7.08 -28.24
CA ASN A 55 -61.45 -6.14 -27.87
C ASN A 55 -61.18 -6.16 -26.34
N PRO A 56 -60.43 -7.17 -25.83
CA PRO A 56 -60.27 -7.40 -24.39
C PRO A 56 -59.50 -6.31 -23.61
N ASP A 57 -58.91 -5.35 -24.33
CA ASP A 57 -58.25 -4.15 -23.80
C ASP A 57 -59.23 -2.98 -23.59
N GLN A 58 -60.38 -2.98 -24.28
CA GLN A 58 -61.45 -1.97 -24.18
C GLN A 58 -60.90 -0.55 -24.34
N LEU A 59 -60.06 -0.37 -25.37
CA LEU A 59 -59.61 0.96 -25.80
C LEU A 59 -60.82 1.75 -26.37
N ASP A 60 -60.80 3.04 -26.07
CA ASP A 60 -61.82 4.07 -26.32
C ASP A 60 -61.03 5.40 -26.33
N ASN A 61 -60.33 5.64 -27.44
CA ASN A 61 -59.22 6.60 -27.47
C ASN A 61 -59.71 8.07 -27.49
N ASP A 62 -60.90 8.35 -28.03
CA ASP A 62 -61.56 9.66 -28.04
C ASP A 62 -62.53 9.89 -26.84
N ASN A 63 -63.00 8.81 -26.20
CA ASN A 63 -63.99 8.76 -25.13
C ASN A 63 -65.44 9.08 -25.58
N ASP A 64 -65.82 8.70 -26.82
CA ASP A 64 -67.23 8.65 -27.30
C ASP A 64 -68.04 7.57 -26.57
N GLY A 65 -67.43 6.40 -26.34
CA GLY A 65 -68.05 5.21 -25.76
C GLY A 65 -68.38 4.10 -26.76
N LEU A 66 -67.99 4.24 -28.02
CA LEU A 66 -67.52 3.13 -28.84
C LEU A 66 -66.08 2.74 -28.43
N GLY A 67 -65.37 1.97 -29.25
CA GLY A 67 -63.98 1.62 -28.99
C GLY A 67 -63.21 1.34 -30.27
N ASP A 68 -61.89 1.40 -30.20
CA ASP A 68 -60.93 1.36 -31.32
C ASP A 68 -61.03 0.09 -32.22
N ALA A 69 -61.84 -0.89 -31.83
CA ALA A 69 -62.11 -2.11 -32.60
C ALA A 69 -63.42 -2.07 -33.39
N CYS A 70 -64.25 -1.04 -33.20
CA CYS A 70 -65.60 -0.95 -33.74
C CYS A 70 -66.09 0.47 -34.09
N ASP A 71 -65.30 1.52 -33.86
CA ASP A 71 -65.46 2.80 -34.55
C ASP A 71 -64.92 2.73 -36.00
N ASP A 72 -65.04 3.84 -36.74
CA ASP A 72 -64.40 4.10 -38.04
C ASP A 72 -63.60 5.44 -38.02
N ASP A 73 -63.44 6.11 -36.85
CA ASP A 73 -62.87 7.48 -36.64
C ASP A 73 -62.27 7.58 -35.19
N ASP A 74 -61.23 6.78 -34.89
CA ASP A 74 -60.71 6.44 -33.53
C ASP A 74 -60.31 7.63 -32.62
N ASP A 75 -60.17 8.85 -33.15
CA ASP A 75 -59.87 10.08 -32.38
C ASP A 75 -60.88 11.24 -32.57
N ASN A 76 -61.96 10.98 -33.33
CA ASN A 76 -63.08 11.89 -33.63
C ASN A 76 -62.68 13.25 -34.24
N ASP A 77 -61.57 13.32 -34.97
CA ASP A 77 -61.19 14.52 -35.73
C ASP A 77 -62.16 14.81 -36.90
N GLY A 78 -62.76 13.75 -37.45
CA GLY A 78 -63.64 13.78 -38.61
C GLY A 78 -63.03 13.23 -39.91
N ILE A 79 -61.92 12.50 -39.82
CA ILE A 79 -61.27 11.75 -40.89
C ILE A 79 -61.23 10.26 -40.49
N LEU A 80 -61.92 9.42 -41.28
CA LEU A 80 -62.00 7.99 -41.00
C LEU A 80 -60.63 7.30 -41.13
N ASP A 81 -60.24 6.44 -40.17
CA ASP A 81 -58.90 5.83 -40.00
C ASP A 81 -58.26 5.32 -41.30
N ILE A 82 -59.08 4.73 -42.17
CA ILE A 82 -58.67 4.18 -43.48
C ILE A 82 -58.12 5.24 -44.46
N ASN A 83 -58.25 6.53 -44.13
CA ASN A 83 -57.69 7.67 -44.86
C ASN A 83 -56.83 8.57 -43.96
N ASP A 84 -56.66 8.22 -42.68
CA ASP A 84 -55.96 9.04 -41.70
C ASP A 84 -54.47 8.66 -41.64
N ASN A 85 -53.59 9.66 -41.48
CA ASN A 85 -52.15 9.47 -41.29
C ASN A 85 -51.71 9.45 -39.81
N CYS A 86 -52.61 9.73 -38.87
CA CYS A 86 -52.51 9.62 -37.42
C CYS A 86 -53.80 9.11 -36.74
N PRO A 87 -54.36 7.93 -37.08
CA PRO A 87 -55.71 7.50 -36.65
C PRO A 87 -56.08 7.62 -35.16
N THR A 88 -55.10 7.65 -34.26
CA THR A 88 -55.31 7.71 -32.80
C THR A 88 -54.80 9.02 -32.18
N THR A 89 -54.61 10.10 -32.95
CA THR A 89 -54.07 11.40 -32.49
C THR A 89 -54.53 12.56 -33.40
N ALA A 90 -55.75 13.05 -33.14
CA ALA A 90 -56.51 14.01 -33.94
C ALA A 90 -55.72 15.15 -34.60
N ASN A 91 -55.71 15.17 -35.94
CA ASN A 91 -55.06 16.17 -36.78
C ASN A 91 -55.91 16.55 -38.04
N PRO A 92 -56.99 17.36 -37.91
CA PRO A 92 -57.95 17.62 -39.01
C PRO A 92 -57.40 18.40 -40.23
N ASN A 93 -56.10 18.69 -40.22
CA ASN A 93 -55.31 19.25 -41.30
C ASN A 93 -54.58 18.19 -42.14
N GLN A 94 -54.38 16.98 -41.62
CA GLN A 94 -53.66 15.86 -42.25
C GLN A 94 -52.30 16.32 -42.81
N GLU A 95 -51.54 17.04 -41.98
CA GLU A 95 -50.20 17.52 -42.35
C GLU A 95 -49.19 16.35 -42.27
N ASP A 96 -48.49 16.16 -43.39
CA ASP A 96 -47.41 15.20 -43.65
C ASP A 96 -46.36 15.96 -44.48
N ASN A 97 -45.33 16.49 -43.82
CA ASN A 97 -44.37 17.39 -44.43
C ASN A 97 -43.25 16.67 -45.23
N ASP A 98 -42.91 15.42 -44.89
CA ASP A 98 -41.88 14.65 -45.62
C ASP A 98 -42.45 13.72 -46.72
N ASN A 99 -43.77 13.49 -46.68
CA ASN A 99 -44.58 12.65 -47.56
C ASN A 99 -44.34 11.14 -47.37
N ASN A 100 -44.05 10.69 -46.14
CA ASN A 100 -43.87 9.28 -45.80
C ASN A 100 -45.17 8.52 -45.50
N GLY A 101 -46.28 9.22 -45.22
CA GLY A 101 -47.60 8.65 -44.96
C GLY A 101 -47.96 8.45 -43.49
N ILE A 102 -47.13 8.92 -42.56
CA ILE A 102 -47.45 9.15 -41.14
C ILE A 102 -47.61 10.67 -40.96
N GLY A 103 -48.55 11.13 -40.13
CA GLY A 103 -48.76 12.56 -39.90
C GLY A 103 -47.79 13.19 -38.91
N ASP A 104 -47.52 14.48 -39.11
CA ASP A 104 -46.58 15.30 -38.33
C ASP A 104 -46.81 15.28 -36.79
N VAL A 105 -48.01 14.89 -36.32
CA VAL A 105 -48.37 14.91 -34.88
C VAL A 105 -48.17 13.57 -34.17
N CYS A 106 -48.10 12.46 -34.91
CA CYS A 106 -47.96 11.11 -34.38
C CYS A 106 -46.67 10.41 -34.83
N GLU A 107 -45.89 11.02 -35.73
CA GLU A 107 -44.56 10.52 -36.06
C GLU A 107 -43.64 10.50 -34.82
N THR A 108 -43.02 9.34 -34.60
CA THR A 108 -42.12 9.08 -33.46
C THR A 108 -40.64 8.99 -33.87
N ASN A 109 -40.31 9.27 -35.13
CA ASN A 109 -38.93 9.26 -35.64
C ASN A 109 -38.16 10.53 -35.27
N VAL A 110 -37.62 10.51 -34.05
CA VAL A 110 -36.31 11.05 -33.65
C VAL A 110 -35.61 11.91 -34.72
N THR A 111 -35.72 13.24 -34.59
CA THR A 111 -35.15 14.19 -35.56
C THR A 111 -33.64 14.35 -35.40
N GLY A 112 -32.88 13.42 -35.96
CA GLY A 112 -31.42 13.53 -36.09
C GLY A 112 -30.66 13.01 -34.87
N ASP A 113 -30.47 11.71 -34.84
CA ASP A 113 -29.46 10.96 -34.12
C ASP A 113 -28.77 10.11 -35.22
N ASN A 114 -27.48 10.34 -35.48
CA ASN A 114 -26.77 9.79 -36.65
C ASN A 114 -26.18 8.39 -36.39
N ASP A 115 -25.57 8.21 -35.24
CA ASP A 115 -24.84 6.99 -34.85
C ASP A 115 -25.67 6.05 -33.98
N ASN A 116 -26.79 6.53 -33.42
CA ASN A 116 -27.78 5.81 -32.61
C ASN A 116 -27.34 5.59 -31.15
N ASP A 117 -26.55 6.52 -30.61
CA ASP A 117 -26.07 6.48 -29.22
C ASP A 117 -27.18 6.85 -28.18
N GLY A 118 -28.20 7.61 -28.61
CA GLY A 118 -29.33 8.07 -27.80
C GLY A 118 -29.35 9.57 -27.48
N VAL A 119 -28.39 10.35 -27.97
CA VAL A 119 -28.32 11.82 -27.97
C VAL A 119 -28.73 12.34 -29.36
N LEU A 120 -29.18 13.59 -29.45
CA LEU A 120 -29.58 14.20 -30.73
C LEU A 120 -28.43 15.06 -31.27
N ASN A 121 -28.14 14.96 -32.57
CA ASN A 121 -27.10 15.68 -33.34
C ASN A 121 -26.99 17.21 -33.10
N GLY A 122 -27.97 17.84 -32.44
CA GLY A 122 -27.99 19.27 -32.11
C GLY A 122 -27.64 19.60 -30.66
N ASP A 123 -27.67 18.60 -29.78
CA ASP A 123 -27.26 18.65 -28.36
C ASP A 123 -26.06 17.71 -28.09
N ASP A 124 -25.53 17.08 -29.15
CA ASP A 124 -24.47 16.06 -29.16
C ASP A 124 -23.11 16.67 -29.57
N ASN A 125 -22.05 16.33 -28.83
CA ASN A 125 -20.67 16.78 -29.09
C ASN A 125 -19.84 15.87 -30.02
N CYS A 126 -20.32 14.66 -30.37
CA CYS A 126 -19.71 13.80 -31.39
C CYS A 126 -20.72 13.20 -32.42
N PRO A 127 -21.43 14.01 -33.26
CA PRO A 127 -22.56 13.57 -34.12
C PRO A 127 -22.30 12.59 -35.29
N ASP A 128 -21.26 11.77 -35.23
CA ASP A 128 -20.96 10.66 -36.13
C ASP A 128 -20.22 9.50 -35.39
N THR A 129 -20.08 9.52 -34.05
CA THR A 129 -19.30 8.55 -33.24
C THR A 129 -19.90 8.30 -31.83
N GLU A 130 -20.57 7.15 -31.64
CA GLU A 130 -21.33 6.77 -30.41
C GLU A 130 -20.65 7.14 -29.07
N ASN A 131 -21.17 8.14 -28.34
CA ASN A 131 -20.65 8.53 -27.02
C ASN A 131 -21.74 8.94 -25.97
N PRO A 132 -22.56 7.99 -25.45
CA PRO A 132 -23.76 8.31 -24.64
C PRO A 132 -23.49 8.93 -23.26
N ASN A 133 -22.22 9.14 -22.92
CA ASN A 133 -21.75 9.86 -21.74
C ASN A 133 -21.58 11.37 -22.00
N GLN A 134 -21.44 11.80 -23.26
CA GLN A 134 -21.20 13.20 -23.67
C GLN A 134 -20.08 13.84 -22.83
N LEU A 135 -18.94 13.14 -22.78
CA LEU A 135 -17.75 13.65 -22.12
C LEU A 135 -17.07 14.69 -23.01
N ASP A 136 -16.59 15.75 -22.37
CA ASP A 136 -16.02 16.96 -22.93
C ASP A 136 -15.03 17.46 -21.86
N THR A 137 -13.81 16.92 -21.89
CA THR A 137 -12.83 17.07 -20.80
C THR A 137 -12.25 18.48 -20.71
N ASP A 138 -12.02 19.16 -21.84
CA ASP A 138 -11.49 20.54 -21.90
C ASP A 138 -12.57 21.65 -21.91
N ASN A 139 -13.81 21.30 -22.29
CA ASN A 139 -14.96 22.21 -22.48
C ASN A 139 -14.81 23.12 -23.74
N ASP A 140 -14.17 22.62 -24.81
CA ASP A 140 -14.18 23.19 -26.17
C ASP A 140 -15.57 23.05 -26.84
N GLY A 141 -16.21 21.89 -26.64
CA GLY A 141 -17.48 21.51 -27.25
C GLY A 141 -17.37 20.47 -28.38
N MET A 142 -16.17 19.92 -28.61
CA MET A 142 -16.03 18.54 -29.10
C MET A 142 -16.23 17.55 -27.94
N GLY A 143 -16.07 16.25 -28.17
CA GLY A 143 -16.07 15.26 -27.10
C GLY A 143 -14.95 14.25 -27.22
N ASP A 144 -14.55 13.67 -26.10
CA ASP A 144 -13.43 12.72 -25.93
C ASP A 144 -13.53 11.45 -26.81
N ALA A 145 -14.65 11.24 -27.52
CA ALA A 145 -14.83 10.16 -28.48
C ALA A 145 -14.47 10.54 -29.93
N CYS A 146 -14.33 11.83 -30.23
CA CYS A 146 -14.12 12.36 -31.57
C CYS A 146 -13.09 13.50 -31.67
N ASP A 147 -12.58 14.02 -30.56
CA ASP A 147 -11.35 14.84 -30.56
C ASP A 147 -10.09 13.94 -30.69
N THR A 148 -8.92 14.57 -30.54
CA THR A 148 -7.57 13.99 -30.67
C THR A 148 -6.53 14.71 -29.80
N ASP A 149 -6.98 15.58 -28.88
CA ASP A 149 -6.22 16.41 -27.93
C ASP A 149 -7.17 16.66 -26.73
N ASP A 150 -7.70 15.58 -26.11
CA ASP A 150 -8.91 15.58 -25.24
C ASP A 150 -8.92 16.59 -24.07
N ASP A 151 -7.75 17.13 -23.66
CA ASP A 151 -7.61 18.15 -22.61
C ASP A 151 -7.03 19.51 -23.10
N ASN A 152 -6.84 19.66 -24.41
CA ASN A 152 -6.31 20.83 -25.14
C ASN A 152 -4.93 21.36 -24.65
N ASP A 153 -4.11 20.47 -24.11
CA ASP A 153 -2.68 20.65 -23.83
C ASP A 153 -1.89 21.16 -25.06
N GLY A 154 -2.20 20.59 -26.23
CA GLY A 154 -1.41 20.70 -27.46
C GLY A 154 -0.53 19.47 -27.76
N VAL A 155 -0.77 18.35 -27.08
CA VAL A 155 -0.21 17.03 -27.36
C VAL A 155 -1.35 16.07 -27.66
N LEU A 156 -1.26 15.38 -28.81
CA LEU A 156 -2.33 14.48 -29.25
C LEU A 156 -2.29 13.16 -28.45
N ASP A 157 -3.42 12.72 -27.90
CA ASP A 157 -3.59 11.53 -27.04
C ASP A 157 -2.87 10.27 -27.51
N ALA A 158 -2.76 10.06 -28.83
CA ALA A 158 -1.97 8.98 -29.44
C ALA A 158 -0.45 9.02 -29.11
N ASN A 159 0.04 10.07 -28.45
CA ASN A 159 1.40 10.26 -27.94
C ASN A 159 1.41 10.89 -26.54
N ASP A 160 0.24 11.06 -25.91
CA ASP A 160 0.10 11.66 -24.59
C ASP A 160 0.17 10.60 -23.50
N ASN A 161 0.83 10.90 -22.39
CA ASN A 161 0.90 10.03 -21.22
C ASN A 161 -0.15 10.36 -20.15
N CYS A 162 -0.85 11.50 -20.25
CA CYS A 162 -2.05 11.86 -19.49
C CYS A 162 -3.17 12.48 -20.37
N PRO A 163 -3.76 11.76 -21.35
CA PRO A 163 -4.80 12.26 -22.25
C PRO A 163 -5.96 13.10 -21.67
N LEU A 164 -6.25 13.01 -20.37
CA LEU A 164 -7.38 13.70 -19.72
C LEU A 164 -6.93 14.69 -18.62
N ILE A 165 -5.64 14.99 -18.48
CA ILE A 165 -5.07 15.87 -17.43
C ILE A 165 -3.86 16.68 -17.96
N ALA A 166 -4.17 17.77 -18.66
CA ALA A 166 -3.24 18.62 -19.41
C ALA A 166 -1.86 18.82 -18.77
N ASN A 167 -0.83 18.28 -19.40
CA ASN A 167 0.56 18.26 -18.94
C ASN A 167 1.58 18.54 -20.07
N PRO A 168 1.69 19.78 -20.62
CA PRO A 168 2.40 20.03 -21.91
C PRO A 168 3.94 19.84 -21.90
N ASN A 169 4.47 19.36 -20.78
CA ASN A 169 5.83 18.91 -20.58
C ASN A 169 6.00 17.39 -20.71
N GLN A 170 4.90 16.62 -20.82
CA GLN A 170 4.84 15.16 -20.94
C GLN A 170 5.75 14.47 -19.92
N GLY A 171 5.60 14.88 -18.66
CA GLY A 171 6.42 14.41 -17.56
C GLY A 171 6.00 13.01 -17.13
N ASP A 172 6.84 12.03 -17.42
CA ASP A 172 6.85 10.65 -16.92
C ASP A 172 8.21 10.44 -16.25
N ALA A 173 8.22 10.06 -14.98
CA ALA A 173 9.43 10.02 -14.15
C ALA A 173 10.05 8.62 -14.04
N ASP A 174 9.26 7.56 -13.85
CA ASP A 174 9.74 6.19 -13.68
C ASP A 174 9.69 5.35 -14.98
N ASN A 175 9.19 5.94 -16.07
CA ASN A 175 9.23 5.47 -17.45
C ASN A 175 8.32 4.25 -17.70
N ASP A 176 7.18 4.18 -17.00
CA ASP A 176 6.14 3.16 -17.18
C ASP A 176 5.27 3.44 -18.43
N GLY A 177 5.08 4.72 -18.78
CA GLY A 177 4.28 5.19 -19.92
C GLY A 177 3.03 5.99 -19.56
N ILE A 178 2.67 6.09 -18.28
CA ILE A 178 1.64 6.98 -17.73
C ILE A 178 2.32 8.25 -17.19
N GLY A 179 1.69 9.41 -17.32
CA GLY A 179 2.28 10.68 -16.90
C GLY A 179 2.07 10.99 -15.41
N ASN A 180 3.00 11.76 -14.86
CA ASN A 180 3.09 12.16 -13.44
C ASN A 180 1.86 12.90 -12.86
N LEU A 181 0.87 13.29 -13.68
CA LEU A 181 -0.38 13.96 -13.22
C LEU A 181 -1.60 13.04 -13.19
N CYS A 182 -1.53 11.88 -13.85
CA CYS A 182 -2.63 10.93 -14.02
C CYS A 182 -2.28 9.51 -13.55
N ASP A 183 -0.99 9.20 -13.40
CA ASP A 183 -0.57 8.00 -12.69
C ASP A 183 -0.95 8.10 -11.21
N ALA A 184 -1.44 6.98 -10.67
CA ALA A 184 -1.84 6.81 -9.28
C ALA A 184 -0.76 6.12 -8.42
N ASP A 185 0.26 5.52 -9.04
CA ASP A 185 1.41 4.91 -8.35
C ASP A 185 2.61 5.89 -8.26
N TYR A 186 2.68 6.91 -9.13
CA TYR A 186 3.59 8.04 -9.03
C TYR A 186 3.30 8.90 -7.79
N THR A 187 4.37 9.20 -7.06
CA THR A 187 4.38 10.09 -5.90
C THR A 187 5.39 11.20 -6.16
N ALA A 188 5.01 12.48 -6.01
CA ALA A 188 5.92 13.56 -6.33
C ALA A 188 7.02 13.66 -5.25
N PRO A 189 8.31 13.74 -5.63
CA PRO A 189 9.39 13.86 -4.66
C PRO A 189 9.34 15.24 -3.97
N LEU A 190 9.25 15.26 -2.63
CA LEU A 190 9.34 16.45 -1.79
C LEU A 190 10.51 17.36 -2.17
N ASN A 191 11.67 16.80 -2.53
CA ASN A 191 12.69 17.48 -3.34
C ASN A 191 13.31 16.49 -4.35
N PRO A 192 13.13 16.65 -5.67
CA PRO A 192 13.85 15.84 -6.65
C PRO A 192 15.35 16.11 -6.59
N CYS A 193 16.17 15.10 -6.89
CA CYS A 193 17.60 15.26 -7.09
C CYS A 193 17.86 15.92 -8.43
N GLU A 194 18.34 17.17 -8.39
CA GLU A 194 18.70 17.94 -9.58
C GLU A 194 20.08 18.58 -9.41
N ASN A 195 20.92 18.47 -10.44
CA ASN A 195 22.27 19.07 -10.45
C ASN A 195 23.15 18.65 -9.24
N GLY A 196 22.87 17.48 -8.65
CA GLY A 196 23.57 16.94 -7.48
C GLY A 196 22.99 17.34 -6.12
N MET A 197 21.81 17.96 -6.07
CA MET A 197 21.15 18.41 -4.83
C MET A 197 19.65 18.08 -4.81
N ALA A 198 19.17 17.51 -3.70
CA ALA A 198 17.77 17.39 -3.34
C ALA A 198 17.47 18.45 -2.25
N GLY A 199 17.06 19.65 -2.68
CA GLY A 199 16.85 20.80 -1.79
C GLY A 199 18.16 21.32 -1.19
N ILE A 200 18.52 20.85 0.01
CA ILE A 200 19.80 21.16 0.69
C ILE A 200 20.74 19.96 0.82
N TYR A 201 20.31 18.77 0.39
CA TYR A 201 20.99 17.49 0.59
C TYR A 201 21.73 17.07 -0.68
N PRO A 202 23.05 16.86 -0.66
CA PRO A 202 23.79 16.30 -1.80
C PRO A 202 23.23 14.93 -2.18
N CYS A 203 23.07 14.66 -3.47
CA CYS A 203 22.51 13.42 -3.98
C CYS A 203 23.08 13.05 -5.35
N ASP A 204 23.00 11.77 -5.69
CA ASP A 204 23.20 11.27 -7.05
C ASP A 204 22.28 10.07 -7.27
N GLY A 205 21.29 10.20 -8.16
CA GLY A 205 20.33 9.14 -8.51
C GLY A 205 19.21 8.84 -7.49
N TYR A 206 19.09 9.59 -6.39
CA TYR A 206 18.05 9.39 -5.36
C TYR A 206 17.35 10.69 -5.00
N ASP A 207 16.03 10.70 -5.15
CA ASP A 207 15.15 11.83 -4.86
C ASP A 207 14.64 11.76 -3.41
N LEU A 208 14.42 12.91 -2.77
CA LEU A 208 13.84 12.98 -1.41
C LEU A 208 12.32 12.93 -1.51
N MET A 209 11.72 11.84 -1.03
CA MET A 209 10.27 11.65 -1.05
C MET A 209 9.58 12.28 0.15
N GLY A 210 10.18 12.20 1.35
CA GLY A 210 9.58 12.73 2.57
C GLY A 210 10.58 12.89 3.72
N HIS A 211 10.26 13.75 4.70
CA HIS A 211 11.11 14.02 5.87
C HIS A 211 10.29 14.39 7.10
N LEU A 212 10.61 13.79 8.26
CA LEU A 212 10.05 14.13 9.58
C LEU A 212 11.18 14.30 10.61
N THR A 213 11.16 15.41 11.34
CA THR A 213 12.23 15.76 12.28
C THR A 213 12.05 15.11 13.65
N LEU A 214 13.17 14.94 14.38
CA LEU A 214 13.16 14.48 15.77
C LEU A 214 12.30 15.36 16.70
N ALA A 215 12.07 16.63 16.36
CA ALA A 215 11.24 17.53 17.15
C ALA A 215 9.76 17.12 17.14
N GLU A 216 9.23 16.68 16.00
CA GLU A 216 7.85 16.22 15.84
C GLU A 216 7.62 14.92 16.63
N PHE A 217 8.60 14.01 16.57
CA PHE A 217 8.63 12.80 17.40
C PHE A 217 8.84 13.07 18.90
N SER A 218 9.10 14.32 19.31
CA SER A 218 9.53 14.68 20.68
C SER A 218 10.72 13.83 21.16
N GLY A 219 11.70 13.61 20.27
CA GLY A 219 12.99 12.98 20.53
C GLY A 219 14.13 14.00 20.48
N THR A 220 15.37 13.53 20.74
CA THR A 220 16.59 14.35 20.57
C THR A 220 17.78 13.61 19.96
N LYS A 221 17.64 12.31 19.67
CA LYS A 221 18.51 11.54 18.78
C LYS A 221 17.69 10.44 18.10
N GLY A 222 17.97 10.17 16.82
CA GLY A 222 17.57 8.95 16.11
C GLY A 222 18.56 7.80 16.33
N ASN A 223 18.17 6.59 15.93
CA ASN A 223 19.03 5.40 15.80
C ASN A 223 18.44 4.44 14.74
N ASP A 224 18.39 3.13 15.01
CA ASP A 224 17.96 2.09 14.06
C ASP A 224 16.54 2.33 13.49
N SER A 225 16.30 1.79 12.29
CA SER A 225 14.99 1.81 11.66
C SER A 225 14.70 0.55 10.84
N TRP A 226 13.44 0.16 10.80
CA TRP A 226 12.95 -1.01 10.07
C TRP A 226 11.60 -0.69 9.42
N GLY A 227 11.23 -1.43 8.38
CA GLY A 227 9.92 -1.32 7.73
C GLY A 227 8.95 -2.42 8.12
N TRP A 228 7.66 -2.16 7.89
CA TRP A 228 6.62 -3.18 7.84
C TRP A 228 5.62 -2.81 6.75
N THR A 229 5.48 -3.66 5.74
CA THR A 229 4.36 -3.60 4.78
C THR A 229 3.22 -4.46 5.33
N ASP A 230 2.04 -3.88 5.46
CA ASP A 230 0.87 -4.59 5.98
C ASP A 230 0.33 -5.60 4.96
N PRO A 231 0.39 -6.93 5.23
CA PRO A 231 -0.03 -7.97 4.28
C PRO A 231 -1.56 -8.04 4.07
N THR A 232 -2.34 -7.09 4.61
CA THR A 232 -3.79 -6.98 4.43
C THR A 232 -4.27 -5.64 3.88
N THR A 233 -3.40 -4.62 3.80
CA THR A 233 -3.74 -3.29 3.26
C THR A 233 -2.70 -2.74 2.29
N SER A 234 -1.56 -3.41 2.12
CA SER A 234 -0.37 -2.95 1.39
C SER A 234 0.23 -1.63 1.87
N LYS A 235 -0.23 -1.11 3.02
CA LYS A 235 0.31 0.12 3.61
C LYS A 235 1.72 -0.11 4.13
N GLU A 236 2.59 0.86 3.87
CA GLU A 236 3.98 0.87 4.30
C GLU A 236 4.12 1.67 5.59
N TYR A 237 4.86 1.12 6.55
CA TYR A 237 5.07 1.73 7.86
C TYR A 237 6.56 1.77 8.22
N ALA A 238 7.07 2.97 8.54
CA ALA A 238 8.40 3.15 9.09
C ALA A 238 8.37 2.99 10.62
N LEU A 239 9.22 2.11 11.14
CA LEU A 239 9.50 1.92 12.55
C LEU A 239 10.88 2.55 12.81
N MET A 240 10.95 3.68 13.51
CA MET A 240 12.24 4.32 13.82
C MET A 240 12.47 4.41 15.33
N GLY A 241 13.62 3.92 15.77
CA GLY A 241 14.09 4.11 17.14
C GLY A 241 14.57 5.55 17.37
N ILE A 242 14.21 6.09 18.53
CA ILE A 242 14.67 7.40 19.01
C ILE A 242 15.07 7.31 20.48
N ASN A 243 15.73 8.34 21.00
CA ASN A 243 16.32 8.28 22.34
C ASN A 243 15.36 7.94 23.50
N ASN A 244 14.04 8.12 23.35
CA ASN A 244 13.02 7.85 24.37
C ASN A 244 11.94 6.81 24.00
N GLY A 245 12.06 6.11 22.87
CA GLY A 245 11.11 5.06 22.44
C GLY A 245 11.27 4.70 20.96
N THR A 246 10.25 4.08 20.38
CA THR A 246 10.16 3.79 18.94
C THR A 246 8.91 4.45 18.36
N VAL A 247 9.08 5.22 17.29
CA VAL A 247 7.98 5.88 16.56
C VAL A 247 7.50 5.01 15.40
N PHE A 248 6.23 5.19 15.06
CA PHE A 248 5.56 4.56 13.94
C PHE A 248 4.99 5.64 13.01
N VAL A 249 5.30 5.55 11.73
CA VAL A 249 4.86 6.50 10.70
C VAL A 249 4.24 5.70 9.55
N ASP A 250 3.06 6.08 9.09
CA ASP A 250 2.50 5.60 7.82
C ASP A 250 3.18 6.39 6.70
N ILE A 251 3.86 5.67 5.80
CA ILE A 251 4.65 6.26 4.69
C ILE A 251 4.06 5.94 3.31
N THR A 252 2.92 5.23 3.27
CA THR A 252 2.27 4.78 2.02
C THR A 252 2.03 5.94 1.04
N ASP A 253 1.74 7.11 1.58
CA ASP A 253 1.73 8.39 0.86
C ASP A 253 2.94 9.18 1.41
N THR A 254 3.95 9.37 0.56
CA THR A 254 5.19 10.06 0.96
C THR A 254 5.05 11.59 1.00
N GLU A 255 4.05 12.15 0.31
CA GLU A 255 3.74 13.57 0.37
C GLU A 255 3.06 13.93 1.71
N ASN A 256 2.24 13.02 2.24
CA ASN A 256 1.42 13.23 3.44
C ASN A 256 1.76 12.26 4.60
N LEU A 257 3.05 12.05 4.87
CA LEU A 257 3.56 11.18 5.96
C LEU A 257 2.81 11.35 7.29
N VAL A 258 2.24 10.28 7.83
CA VAL A 258 1.42 10.33 9.05
C VAL A 258 2.18 9.74 10.25
N TYR A 259 2.68 10.59 11.15
CA TYR A 259 3.23 10.16 12.44
C TYR A 259 2.12 9.64 13.36
N LEU A 260 1.89 8.32 13.32
CA LEU A 260 0.80 7.62 14.01
C LEU A 260 0.93 7.62 15.53
N GLY A 261 2.16 7.55 16.04
CA GLY A 261 2.40 7.49 17.48
C GLY A 261 3.73 6.86 17.87
N LYS A 262 3.90 6.67 19.18
CA LYS A 262 5.14 6.17 19.78
C LYS A 262 4.89 5.14 20.86
N LEU A 263 5.68 4.07 20.85
CA LEU A 263 5.88 3.21 22.02
C LEU A 263 7.02 3.79 22.89
N PRO A 264 6.76 4.22 24.14
CA PRO A 264 7.81 4.69 25.02
C PRO A 264 8.77 3.56 25.44
N THR A 265 10.02 3.93 25.72
CA THR A 265 11.04 3.04 26.29
C THR A 265 10.57 2.32 27.56
N ALA A 266 10.84 1.02 27.68
CA ALA A 266 10.43 0.22 28.84
C ALA A 266 11.02 0.68 30.19
N THR A 267 12.19 1.35 30.19
CA THR A 267 12.86 1.77 31.42
C THR A 267 13.38 3.20 31.38
N GLY A 268 14.45 3.45 30.60
CA GLY A 268 15.14 4.74 30.53
C GLY A 268 15.44 5.17 29.11
N ASN A 269 15.84 6.43 28.94
CA ASN A 269 16.33 6.92 27.65
C ASN A 269 17.70 6.31 27.35
N SER A 270 17.95 5.96 26.10
CA SER A 270 19.22 5.49 25.56
C SER A 270 19.30 5.94 24.11
N SER A 271 20.50 6.33 23.65
CA SER A 271 20.75 6.63 22.23
C SER A 271 20.80 5.37 21.38
N TRP A 272 20.95 4.17 21.97
CA TRP A 272 21.00 2.89 21.27
C TRP A 272 19.69 2.11 21.46
N ARG A 273 19.05 1.78 20.35
CA ARG A 273 17.94 0.84 20.20
C ARG A 273 18.11 0.12 18.87
N ASP A 274 17.48 -1.03 18.78
CA ASP A 274 17.35 -1.79 17.56
C ASP A 274 15.93 -2.38 17.48
N VAL A 275 15.39 -2.46 16.28
CA VAL A 275 14.06 -3.00 15.98
C VAL A 275 14.11 -3.92 14.77
N LYS A 276 13.52 -5.11 14.90
CA LYS A 276 13.23 -6.02 13.78
C LYS A 276 11.78 -6.51 13.87
N VAL A 277 11.25 -6.96 12.74
CA VAL A 277 9.85 -7.42 12.63
C VAL A 277 9.81 -8.94 12.43
N TYR A 278 8.75 -9.56 12.95
CA TYR A 278 8.37 -10.93 12.61
C TYR A 278 6.85 -11.01 12.50
N GLN A 279 6.36 -11.47 11.33
CA GLN A 279 4.94 -11.43 10.99
C GLN A 279 4.39 -9.99 11.09
N ASN A 280 3.44 -9.73 12.02
CA ASN A 280 2.89 -8.38 12.28
C ASN A 280 3.35 -7.81 13.63
N TYR A 281 4.50 -8.23 14.15
CA TYR A 281 5.00 -7.80 15.46
C TYR A 281 6.41 -7.21 15.35
N ALA A 282 6.58 -6.02 15.95
CA ALA A 282 7.89 -5.40 16.14
C ALA A 282 8.52 -5.89 17.45
N PHE A 283 9.81 -6.24 17.41
CA PHE A 283 10.61 -6.67 18.55
C PHE A 283 11.72 -5.64 18.76
N ILE A 284 11.66 -4.93 19.89
CA ILE A 284 12.41 -3.68 20.12
C ILE A 284 13.30 -3.83 21.35
N VAL A 285 14.62 -3.66 21.17
CA VAL A 285 15.62 -3.72 22.25
C VAL A 285 16.30 -2.37 22.48
N SER A 286 17.11 -2.29 23.53
CA SER A 286 17.91 -1.11 23.86
C SER A 286 18.99 -1.44 24.89
N GLU A 287 20.09 -0.70 24.85
CA GLU A 287 21.09 -0.65 25.91
C GLU A 287 20.59 -0.01 27.21
N ALA A 288 19.40 0.62 27.21
CA ALA A 288 18.79 1.15 28.41
C ALA A 288 18.72 0.06 29.51
N SER A 289 19.27 0.36 30.69
CA SER A 289 19.44 -0.67 31.72
C SER A 289 18.09 -1.28 32.14
N GLY A 290 17.99 -2.62 32.04
CA GLY A 290 16.77 -3.36 32.35
C GLY A 290 15.66 -3.28 31.29
N HIS A 291 15.91 -2.70 30.11
CA HIS A 291 14.93 -2.56 29.03
C HIS A 291 14.39 -3.88 28.50
N GLY A 292 15.22 -4.91 28.39
CA GLY A 292 14.84 -6.16 27.73
C GLY A 292 14.40 -5.94 26.27
N MET A 293 13.42 -6.73 25.83
CA MET A 293 12.76 -6.65 24.54
C MET A 293 11.28 -6.32 24.72
N GLN A 294 10.83 -5.19 24.19
CA GLN A 294 9.40 -4.87 24.03
C GLN A 294 8.88 -5.56 22.77
N VAL A 295 7.62 -6.01 22.78
CA VAL A 295 6.92 -6.52 21.58
C VAL A 295 5.65 -5.69 21.37
N PHE A 296 5.39 -5.30 20.14
CA PHE A 296 4.25 -4.46 19.75
C PHE A 296 3.52 -5.02 18.53
N ASP A 297 2.20 -5.09 18.60
CA ASP A 297 1.32 -5.55 17.51
C ASP A 297 1.10 -4.43 16.48
N LEU A 298 1.76 -4.55 15.33
CA LEU A 298 1.72 -3.53 14.27
C LEU A 298 0.34 -3.43 13.63
N THR A 299 -0.53 -4.44 13.75
CA THR A 299 -1.92 -4.36 13.25
C THR A 299 -2.76 -3.31 13.98
N ARG A 300 -2.30 -2.84 15.16
CA ARG A 300 -2.90 -1.71 15.89
C ARG A 300 -2.81 -0.40 15.11
N LEU A 301 -1.75 -0.20 14.31
CA LEU A 301 -1.50 1.01 13.52
C LEU A 301 -2.65 1.33 12.54
N ARG A 302 -3.28 0.28 11.98
CA ARG A 302 -4.47 0.35 11.09
C ARG A 302 -5.67 1.10 11.68
N ASN A 303 -5.74 1.24 13.02
CA ASN A 303 -6.90 1.74 13.74
C ASN A 303 -6.68 3.11 14.41
N VAL A 304 -5.53 3.76 14.17
CA VAL A 304 -5.18 5.05 14.77
C VAL A 304 -6.00 6.17 14.13
N THR A 305 -7.05 6.62 14.82
CA THR A 305 -7.97 7.67 14.34
C THR A 305 -7.64 9.07 14.87
N ASN A 306 -6.73 9.18 15.84
CA ASN A 306 -6.39 10.43 16.54
C ASN A 306 -4.87 10.46 16.80
N ALA A 307 -4.08 10.51 15.73
CA ALA A 307 -2.62 10.55 15.79
C ALA A 307 -2.10 11.90 16.38
N PRO A 308 -0.92 11.92 17.05
CA PRO A 308 -0.11 10.77 17.43
C PRO A 308 -0.58 10.12 18.75
N GLU A 309 -0.69 8.78 18.77
CA GLU A 309 -0.98 8.00 19.97
C GLU A 309 0.29 7.73 20.82
N THR A 310 0.12 7.44 22.11
CA THR A 310 1.17 6.86 22.96
C THR A 310 0.78 5.42 23.28
N PHE A 311 1.53 4.47 22.74
CA PHE A 311 1.22 3.03 22.83
C PHE A 311 1.84 2.37 24.06
N ASP A 312 1.13 1.41 24.65
CA ASP A 312 1.70 0.37 25.52
C ASP A 312 2.20 -0.84 24.69
N ALA A 313 3.22 -1.55 25.17
CA ALA A 313 3.71 -2.80 24.55
C ALA A 313 2.78 -3.99 24.86
N ASP A 314 2.58 -4.86 23.87
CA ASP A 314 1.72 -6.05 23.96
C ASP A 314 2.40 -7.21 24.71
N ALA A 315 3.75 -7.27 24.70
CA ALA A 315 4.53 -8.11 25.60
C ALA A 315 5.89 -7.48 25.97
N HIS A 316 6.51 -7.99 27.04
CA HIS A 316 7.81 -7.52 27.53
C HIS A 316 8.66 -8.68 28.05
N TYR A 317 9.80 -8.93 27.39
CA TYR A 317 10.74 -9.99 27.73
C TYR A 317 11.97 -9.42 28.42
N THR A 318 12.20 -9.82 29.68
CA THR A 318 13.26 -9.25 30.53
C THR A 318 14.49 -10.14 30.70
N GLY A 319 14.60 -11.23 29.92
CA GLY A 319 15.54 -12.34 30.16
C GLY A 319 17.04 -12.02 30.10
N PHE A 320 17.43 -10.89 29.50
CA PHE A 320 18.84 -10.49 29.31
C PHE A 320 19.20 -9.09 29.86
N GLY A 321 18.25 -8.38 30.47
CA GLY A 321 18.47 -7.03 31.03
C GLY A 321 18.54 -5.92 29.98
N ASN A 322 19.57 -5.88 29.15
CA ASN A 322 19.69 -5.00 27.98
C ASN A 322 20.41 -5.74 26.85
N ALA A 323 20.30 -5.22 25.63
CA ALA A 323 20.94 -5.73 24.42
C ALA A 323 21.33 -4.55 23.54
N HIS A 324 22.38 -4.70 22.73
CA HIS A 324 22.78 -3.68 21.77
C HIS A 324 21.86 -3.72 20.54
N ASN A 325 21.78 -4.90 19.91
CA ASN A 325 21.06 -5.19 18.68
C ASN A 325 20.19 -6.47 18.84
N ILE A 326 19.18 -6.65 18.00
CA ILE A 326 18.37 -7.87 17.91
C ILE A 326 18.23 -8.29 16.45
N VAL A 327 18.47 -9.56 16.14
CA VAL A 327 18.29 -10.09 14.79
C VAL A 327 17.33 -11.27 14.79
N ILE A 328 16.61 -11.49 13.69
CA ILE A 328 15.52 -12.47 13.61
C ILE A 328 15.73 -13.38 12.40
N ASN A 329 15.57 -14.69 12.61
CA ASN A 329 15.31 -15.61 11.51
C ASN A 329 13.79 -15.84 11.41
N GLU A 330 13.19 -15.29 10.36
CA GLU A 330 11.74 -15.36 10.14
C GLU A 330 11.25 -16.76 9.71
N THR A 331 12.13 -17.59 9.13
CA THR A 331 11.79 -18.98 8.77
C THR A 331 11.64 -19.86 10.01
N SER A 332 12.48 -19.65 11.02
CA SER A 332 12.47 -20.42 12.27
C SER A 332 11.56 -19.81 13.34
N GLY A 333 11.33 -18.50 13.32
CA GLY A 333 10.62 -17.77 14.37
C GLY A 333 11.46 -17.63 15.65
N PHE A 334 12.76 -17.41 15.51
CA PHE A 334 13.68 -17.12 16.61
C PHE A 334 14.30 -15.73 16.48
N ALA A 335 14.35 -15.03 17.62
CA ALA A 335 15.13 -13.82 17.79
C ALA A 335 16.44 -14.12 18.53
N TYR A 336 17.46 -13.33 18.21
CA TYR A 336 18.82 -13.44 18.70
C TYR A 336 19.23 -12.03 19.16
N ALA A 337 19.14 -11.77 20.47
CA ALA A 337 19.59 -10.50 21.03
C ALA A 337 21.11 -10.58 21.30
N VAL A 338 21.87 -9.59 20.84
CA VAL A 338 23.33 -9.51 20.96
C VAL A 338 23.76 -8.28 21.78
N GLY A 339 25.03 -8.19 22.17
CA GLY A 339 25.53 -7.16 23.09
C GLY A 339 24.86 -7.20 24.47
N THR A 340 24.50 -8.39 24.97
CA THR A 340 23.63 -8.53 26.15
C THR A 340 24.38 -8.76 27.48
N ASN A 341 23.72 -8.55 28.63
CA ASN A 341 24.27 -8.96 29.94
C ASN A 341 24.27 -10.49 30.17
N SER A 342 23.90 -11.28 29.17
CA SER A 342 23.89 -12.74 29.20
C SER A 342 24.85 -13.28 28.14
N PHE A 343 25.25 -14.55 28.29
CA PHE A 343 26.14 -15.22 27.33
C PHE A 343 27.44 -14.46 26.98
N GLY A 344 27.92 -13.62 27.90
CA GLY A 344 29.17 -12.86 27.74
C GLY A 344 29.10 -11.68 26.76
N GLY A 345 27.91 -11.32 26.27
CA GLY A 345 27.72 -10.36 25.17
C GLY A 345 27.34 -11.02 23.85
N GLY A 346 27.57 -12.33 23.70
CA GLY A 346 27.09 -13.11 22.56
C GLY A 346 25.57 -13.33 22.58
N ALA A 347 25.09 -14.04 21.56
CA ALA A 347 23.67 -14.20 21.27
C ALA A 347 22.86 -14.85 22.41
N HIS A 348 21.77 -14.19 22.79
CA HIS A 348 20.70 -14.75 23.62
C HIS A 348 19.54 -15.21 22.72
N PHE A 349 19.24 -16.51 22.72
CA PHE A 349 18.19 -17.07 21.86
C PHE A 349 16.81 -16.93 22.51
N VAL A 350 15.84 -16.44 21.75
CA VAL A 350 14.43 -16.32 22.16
C VAL A 350 13.53 -16.93 21.08
N ASN A 351 12.70 -17.91 21.45
CA ASN A 351 11.62 -18.36 20.57
C ASN A 351 10.52 -17.29 20.58
N ILE A 352 10.15 -16.79 19.41
CA ILE A 352 9.13 -15.75 19.19
C ILE A 352 7.95 -16.26 18.34
N GLN A 353 7.83 -17.57 18.13
CA GLN A 353 6.73 -18.22 17.38
C GLN A 353 5.35 -17.95 18.01
N ASN A 354 5.30 -17.51 19.27
CA ASN A 354 4.19 -16.77 19.85
C ASN A 354 4.69 -15.38 20.28
N PRO A 355 4.51 -14.32 19.46
CA PRO A 355 5.03 -12.98 19.72
C PRO A 355 4.64 -12.38 21.07
N THR A 356 3.44 -12.69 21.57
CA THR A 356 2.95 -12.18 22.88
C THR A 356 3.43 -12.99 24.09
N ASN A 357 4.10 -14.12 23.87
CA ASN A 357 4.74 -14.92 24.92
C ASN A 357 6.10 -15.45 24.42
N PRO A 358 7.11 -14.56 24.28
CA PRO A 358 8.48 -14.96 23.92
C PRO A 358 9.14 -15.79 25.02
N VAL A 359 9.93 -16.81 24.64
CA VAL A 359 10.51 -17.78 25.58
C VAL A 359 12.02 -17.95 25.38
N ALA A 360 12.78 -17.91 26.47
CA ALA A 360 14.21 -18.19 26.50
C ALA A 360 14.52 -19.57 25.89
N ALA A 361 15.39 -19.63 24.89
CA ALA A 361 15.72 -20.86 24.16
C ALA A 361 17.17 -21.35 24.34
N GLY A 362 18.03 -20.53 24.95
CA GLY A 362 19.46 -20.79 25.08
C GLY A 362 20.27 -19.55 24.72
N GLY A 363 21.48 -19.77 24.24
CA GLY A 363 22.37 -18.71 23.75
C GLY A 363 23.77 -19.23 23.48
N TYR A 364 24.61 -18.36 22.95
CA TYR A 364 25.97 -18.66 22.52
C TYR A 364 26.97 -17.66 23.11
N ALA A 365 28.07 -18.18 23.68
CA ALA A 365 29.00 -17.42 24.52
C ALA A 365 30.49 -17.76 24.28
N SER A 366 30.79 -18.69 23.37
CA SER A 366 32.15 -19.26 23.25
C SER A 366 33.16 -18.25 22.70
N ASP A 367 32.71 -17.45 21.73
CA ASP A 367 33.56 -16.57 20.93
C ASP A 367 33.42 -15.08 21.34
N GLY A 368 32.85 -14.83 22.53
CA GLY A 368 32.85 -13.52 23.18
C GLY A 368 31.61 -12.65 22.92
N TYR A 369 31.86 -11.35 22.76
CA TYR A 369 30.85 -10.32 22.54
C TYR A 369 30.51 -10.20 21.05
N THR A 370 29.23 -10.12 20.71
CA THR A 370 28.76 -9.79 19.36
C THR A 370 28.08 -8.42 19.37
N HIS A 371 28.39 -7.57 18.40
CA HIS A 371 27.81 -6.23 18.24
C HIS A 371 26.50 -6.27 17.45
N ASP A 372 26.57 -6.83 16.24
CA ASP A 372 25.49 -7.06 15.29
C ASP A 372 25.66 -8.45 14.66
N ALA A 373 24.64 -8.99 13.97
CA ALA A 373 24.69 -10.29 13.34
C ALA A 373 23.76 -10.41 12.13
N GLN A 374 23.87 -11.52 11.41
CA GLN A 374 22.82 -12.02 10.53
C GLN A 374 22.51 -13.47 10.90
N VAL A 375 21.23 -13.87 10.84
CA VAL A 375 20.84 -15.28 11.03
C VAL A 375 19.94 -15.74 9.91
N VAL A 376 20.48 -16.60 9.05
CA VAL A 376 19.79 -17.10 7.85
C VAL A 376 19.45 -18.58 8.00
N THR A 377 18.40 -19.02 7.32
CA THR A 377 18.25 -20.43 6.97
C THR A 377 19.04 -20.63 5.68
N TYR A 378 20.19 -21.29 5.79
CA TYR A 378 21.22 -21.23 4.77
C TYR A 378 20.82 -21.98 3.50
N THR A 379 20.84 -21.27 2.38
CA THR A 379 20.53 -21.75 1.03
C THR A 379 21.66 -21.47 0.04
N GLY A 380 22.83 -21.04 0.55
CA GLY A 380 24.00 -20.74 -0.26
C GLY A 380 24.73 -21.97 -0.81
N PRO A 381 25.90 -21.77 -1.43
CA PRO A 381 26.56 -22.82 -2.23
C PRO A 381 27.17 -23.96 -1.41
N ASP A 382 27.36 -23.82 -0.09
CA ASP A 382 27.90 -24.88 0.75
C ASP A 382 26.86 -25.98 1.02
N SER A 383 27.15 -27.19 0.52
CA SER A 383 26.25 -28.35 0.64
C SER A 383 26.15 -28.92 2.04
N ASP A 384 27.14 -28.70 2.90
CA ASP A 384 27.22 -29.34 4.22
C ASP A 384 26.40 -28.55 5.27
N TYR A 385 26.08 -27.29 4.96
CA TYR A 385 25.23 -26.40 5.76
C TYR A 385 23.88 -26.06 5.10
N THR A 386 23.57 -26.59 3.92
CA THR A 386 22.27 -26.37 3.25
C THR A 386 21.09 -26.75 4.15
N GLY A 387 20.19 -25.81 4.42
CA GLY A 387 19.02 -25.96 5.28
C GLY A 387 19.30 -25.86 6.79
N LYS A 388 20.53 -25.54 7.21
CA LYS A 388 20.86 -25.19 8.60
C LYS A 388 20.41 -23.77 8.93
N GLU A 389 20.29 -23.47 10.21
CA GLU A 389 20.18 -22.11 10.71
C GLU A 389 21.58 -21.60 11.10
N ILE A 390 22.14 -20.71 10.29
CA ILE A 390 23.50 -20.20 10.43
C ILE A 390 23.46 -18.79 11.00
N TYR A 391 24.14 -18.61 12.12
CA TYR A 391 24.42 -17.32 12.74
C TYR A 391 25.79 -16.83 12.28
N VAL A 392 25.85 -15.58 11.85
CA VAL A 392 27.06 -14.87 11.47
C VAL A 392 27.14 -13.60 12.30
N GLY A 393 27.98 -13.60 13.34
CA GLY A 393 28.08 -12.51 14.31
C GLY A 393 29.30 -11.62 14.05
N SER A 394 29.09 -10.32 13.94
CA SER A 394 30.15 -9.31 13.90
C SER A 394 30.63 -9.03 15.33
N ASN A 395 31.77 -9.63 15.70
CA ASN A 395 32.34 -9.53 17.03
C ASN A 395 33.37 -8.39 17.06
N GLY A 396 32.89 -7.15 17.16
CA GLY A 396 33.71 -5.97 17.42
C GLY A 396 33.87 -5.71 18.91
N GLU A 397 35.12 -5.60 19.40
CA GLU A 397 35.40 -5.16 20.78
C GLU A 397 36.64 -4.27 20.84
N ARG A 398 36.46 -3.01 21.30
CA ARG A 398 37.50 -1.97 21.52
C ARG A 398 38.78 -2.43 22.24
N PHE A 399 38.75 -3.55 22.97
CA PHE A 399 39.88 -4.13 23.70
C PHE A 399 39.96 -5.66 23.59
N GLY A 400 39.27 -6.27 22.62
CA GLY A 400 39.12 -7.72 22.47
C GLY A 400 39.66 -8.25 21.14
N THR A 401 38.92 -9.18 20.53
CA THR A 401 39.13 -9.64 19.15
C THR A 401 38.16 -8.90 18.23
N ASN A 402 38.58 -8.62 16.99
CA ASN A 402 37.73 -8.11 15.93
C ASN A 402 37.70 -9.15 14.79
N GLU A 403 36.57 -9.84 14.65
CA GLU A 403 36.35 -10.87 13.64
C GLU A 403 34.85 -11.10 13.40
N VAL A 404 34.48 -11.69 12.26
CA VAL A 404 33.12 -12.23 12.07
C VAL A 404 33.13 -13.73 12.39
N VAL A 405 32.18 -14.20 13.18
CA VAL A 405 32.11 -15.59 13.67
C VAL A 405 30.92 -16.33 13.07
N VAL A 406 31.17 -17.52 12.51
CA VAL A 406 30.16 -18.35 11.82
C VAL A 406 29.79 -19.57 12.69
N VAL A 407 28.50 -19.78 12.95
CA VAL A 407 27.99 -20.79 13.91
C VAL A 407 26.72 -21.47 13.38
N ASP A 408 26.68 -22.81 13.38
CA ASP A 408 25.44 -23.57 13.24
C ASP A 408 24.65 -23.49 14.55
N VAL A 409 23.55 -22.73 14.53
CA VAL A 409 22.63 -22.55 15.68
C VAL A 409 21.34 -23.36 15.52
N THR A 410 21.28 -24.32 14.59
CA THR A 410 20.10 -25.16 14.33
C THR A 410 19.65 -25.87 15.61
N ASP A 411 20.57 -26.54 16.31
CA ASP A 411 20.33 -27.02 17.68
C ASP A 411 20.64 -25.91 18.69
N LYS A 412 19.58 -25.21 19.12
CA LYS A 412 19.63 -24.14 20.15
C LYS A 412 20.25 -24.58 21.47
N THR A 413 20.33 -25.90 21.74
CA THR A 413 20.92 -26.47 22.97
C THR A 413 22.39 -26.86 22.81
N ASN A 414 22.87 -26.98 21.57
CA ASN A 414 24.26 -27.26 21.23
C ASN A 414 24.65 -26.51 19.93
N PRO A 415 24.85 -25.18 19.97
CA PRO A 415 25.44 -24.46 18.84
C PRO A 415 26.84 -24.97 18.53
N VAL A 416 27.20 -24.99 17.25
CA VAL A 416 28.49 -25.51 16.78
C VAL A 416 29.21 -24.40 16.02
N HIS A 417 30.36 -23.96 16.57
CA HIS A 417 31.30 -23.11 15.86
C HIS A 417 31.74 -23.76 14.55
N ILE A 418 31.79 -22.97 13.47
CA ILE A 418 32.25 -23.40 12.14
C ILE A 418 33.61 -22.75 11.85
N SER A 419 33.64 -21.43 11.72
CA SER A 419 34.83 -20.68 11.31
C SER A 419 34.79 -19.22 11.77
N ASN A 420 35.93 -18.53 11.61
CA ASN A 420 36.04 -17.08 11.82
C ASN A 420 36.57 -16.44 10.53
N MET A 421 36.03 -15.27 10.19
CA MET A 421 36.50 -14.41 9.11
C MET A 421 37.35 -13.28 9.70
N THR A 422 38.67 -13.41 9.54
CA THR A 422 39.67 -12.47 10.07
C THR A 422 40.33 -11.67 8.94
N TYR A 423 40.57 -10.38 9.16
CA TYR A 423 41.22 -9.46 8.24
C TYR A 423 42.36 -8.71 8.95
N SER A 424 42.91 -7.64 8.34
CA SER A 424 43.97 -6.83 8.96
C SER A 424 43.64 -5.34 8.95
N ASN A 425 44.28 -4.60 9.86
CA ASN A 425 44.00 -3.18 10.15
C ASN A 425 42.61 -3.02 10.81
N GLU A 426 42.24 -4.01 11.61
CA GLU A 426 40.99 -4.18 12.34
C GLU A 426 40.87 -3.23 13.56
N ALA A 427 39.67 -2.71 13.82
CA ALA A 427 39.40 -1.86 14.99
C ALA A 427 38.11 -2.25 15.74
N TYR A 428 37.03 -2.57 15.01
CA TYR A 428 35.71 -2.91 15.54
C TYR A 428 34.80 -3.50 14.45
N THR A 429 34.83 -4.83 14.27
CA THR A 429 33.96 -5.52 13.30
C THR A 429 32.49 -5.28 13.63
N HIS A 430 31.80 -4.47 12.83
CA HIS A 430 30.56 -3.82 13.26
C HIS A 430 29.30 -4.60 12.88
N GLN A 431 29.15 -4.86 11.59
CA GLN A 431 27.96 -5.42 10.95
C GLN A 431 28.34 -6.20 9.69
N GLY A 432 27.45 -7.04 9.17
CA GLY A 432 27.59 -7.57 7.83
C GLY A 432 26.35 -8.29 7.32
N TRP A 433 26.29 -8.46 6.00
CA TRP A 433 25.14 -9.00 5.28
C TRP A 433 25.56 -9.94 4.14
N PHE A 434 24.83 -11.03 3.97
CA PHE A 434 24.95 -11.92 2.82
C PHE A 434 24.39 -11.30 1.53
N THR A 435 24.98 -11.69 0.40
CA THR A 435 24.31 -11.63 -0.92
C THR A 435 23.10 -12.56 -0.98
N GLU A 436 22.18 -12.33 -1.93
CA GLU A 436 20.98 -13.15 -2.13
C GLU A 436 21.28 -14.65 -2.35
N ASP A 437 22.40 -14.95 -3.00
CA ASP A 437 22.90 -16.32 -3.20
C ASP A 437 23.64 -16.91 -1.99
N GLN A 438 23.74 -16.13 -0.90
CA GLN A 438 24.44 -16.43 0.35
C GLN A 438 25.87 -16.97 0.16
N ARG A 439 26.52 -16.58 -0.93
CA ARG A 439 27.92 -16.92 -1.22
C ARG A 439 28.90 -15.86 -0.73
N TYR A 440 28.52 -14.58 -0.74
CA TYR A 440 29.42 -13.50 -0.35
C TYR A 440 28.89 -12.85 0.93
N PHE A 441 29.77 -12.66 1.91
CA PHE A 441 29.46 -11.89 3.11
C PHE A 441 30.18 -10.54 3.03
N ILE A 442 29.40 -9.46 3.08
CA ILE A 442 29.86 -8.08 3.00
C ILE A 442 29.85 -7.51 4.42
N THR A 443 30.96 -6.96 4.91
CA THR A 443 31.11 -6.53 6.32
C THR A 443 31.96 -5.27 6.46
N GLY A 444 31.68 -4.48 7.50
CA GLY A 444 32.32 -3.19 7.80
C GLY A 444 33.00 -3.12 9.18
N ASP A 445 33.82 -2.09 9.40
CA ASP A 445 34.62 -1.88 10.61
C ASP A 445 34.55 -0.42 11.06
N GLU A 446 33.52 -0.10 11.85
CA GLU A 446 33.07 1.25 12.26
C GLU A 446 34.15 2.14 12.90
N LEU A 447 35.33 1.59 13.24
CA LEU A 447 36.37 2.31 13.94
C LEU A 447 37.72 2.34 13.21
N ASP A 448 37.83 1.77 12.01
CA ASP A 448 39.12 1.67 11.33
C ASP A 448 39.61 2.98 10.68
N GLU A 449 38.73 3.88 10.23
CA GLU A 449 39.13 5.23 9.85
C GLU A 449 39.27 6.13 11.08
N ALA A 450 38.42 5.94 12.09
CA ALA A 450 38.39 6.74 13.32
C ALA A 450 39.65 6.56 14.19
N ASP A 451 40.14 5.33 14.33
CA ASP A 451 41.41 5.03 15.01
C ASP A 451 42.63 5.17 14.05
N GLY A 452 42.40 5.39 12.75
CA GLY A 452 43.40 5.73 11.74
C GLY A 452 44.15 4.54 11.14
N ASN A 453 43.54 3.36 11.15
CA ASN A 453 44.03 2.14 10.52
C ASN A 453 43.94 2.20 8.98
N VAL A 454 42.89 2.82 8.45
CA VAL A 454 42.73 3.13 7.02
C VAL A 454 42.54 4.65 6.80
N SER A 455 42.18 5.09 5.59
CA SER A 455 42.05 6.53 5.25
C SER A 455 40.75 6.91 4.55
N ASN A 456 39.93 5.92 4.20
CA ASN A 456 38.68 6.02 3.46
C ASN A 456 37.79 4.86 3.91
N THR A 457 36.48 5.05 3.89
CA THR A 457 35.44 4.05 4.20
C THR A 457 35.80 2.67 3.65
N ARG A 458 35.80 1.61 4.47
CA ARG A 458 36.27 0.27 4.02
C ARG A 458 35.22 -0.82 4.18
N ILE A 459 34.85 -1.42 3.06
CA ILE A 459 33.99 -2.61 3.03
C ILE A 459 34.79 -3.85 2.64
N LEU A 460 34.63 -4.92 3.40
CA LEU A 460 35.31 -6.20 3.26
C LEU A 460 34.37 -7.21 2.60
N ILE A 461 34.86 -7.92 1.58
CA ILE A 461 34.08 -8.91 0.82
C ILE A 461 34.70 -10.28 1.03
N PHE A 462 34.00 -11.18 1.71
CA PHE A 462 34.40 -12.57 1.91
C PHE A 462 33.64 -13.51 0.94
N ASP A 463 34.36 -14.40 0.26
CA ASP A 463 33.78 -15.54 -0.47
C ASP A 463 33.65 -16.71 0.52
N VAL A 464 32.40 -17.11 0.80
CA VAL A 464 32.02 -18.20 1.70
C VAL A 464 31.48 -19.42 0.94
N LEU A 465 32.03 -19.68 -0.25
CA LEU A 465 31.84 -20.92 -1.03
C LEU A 465 32.05 -22.22 -0.21
N ASP A 466 32.82 -22.11 0.87
CA ASP A 466 33.13 -23.10 1.88
C ASP A 466 33.03 -22.37 3.24
N LEU A 467 32.07 -22.74 4.09
CA LEU A 467 31.83 -22.06 5.37
C LEU A 467 32.86 -22.47 6.44
N ASP A 468 33.48 -23.65 6.34
CA ASP A 468 34.60 -24.07 7.21
C ASP A 468 35.87 -23.24 6.90
N ASN A 469 36.05 -22.81 5.65
CA ASN A 469 37.22 -22.03 5.19
C ASN A 469 36.79 -20.80 4.33
N PRO A 470 36.23 -19.75 4.95
CA PRO A 470 35.89 -18.49 4.26
C PRO A 470 37.16 -17.71 3.86
N ILE A 471 37.09 -16.93 2.77
CA ILE A 471 38.26 -16.24 2.20
C ILE A 471 37.94 -14.77 1.93
N LEU A 472 38.75 -13.84 2.46
CA LEU A 472 38.70 -12.42 2.07
C LEU A 472 39.05 -12.31 0.58
N LEU A 473 38.06 -11.99 -0.25
CA LEU A 473 38.16 -11.90 -1.71
C LEU A 473 38.70 -10.56 -2.16
N SER A 474 38.20 -9.47 -1.57
CA SER A 474 38.66 -8.11 -1.83
C SER A 474 38.26 -7.13 -0.71
N GLU A 475 38.85 -5.94 -0.77
CA GLU A 475 38.48 -4.77 0.03
C GLU A 475 38.02 -3.67 -0.95
N TYR A 476 36.86 -3.06 -0.68
CA TYR A 476 36.38 -1.84 -1.34
C TYR A 476 36.74 -0.63 -0.49
N PHE A 477 37.09 0.48 -1.14
CA PHE A 477 37.37 1.76 -0.47
C PHE A 477 36.53 2.89 -1.07
N GLY A 478 35.76 3.57 -0.22
CA GLY A 478 34.85 4.65 -0.60
C GLY A 478 35.53 5.98 -0.96
N PRO A 479 34.77 6.96 -1.49
CA PRO A 479 35.30 8.25 -1.93
C PRO A 479 35.65 9.20 -0.78
N SER A 480 35.03 9.03 0.39
CA SER A 480 35.21 9.88 1.57
C SER A 480 35.91 9.13 2.71
N ASN A 481 36.20 9.85 3.80
CA ASN A 481 36.73 9.32 5.05
C ASN A 481 35.66 9.27 6.15
N ALA A 482 34.37 9.23 5.78
CA ALA A 482 33.29 9.00 6.72
C ALA A 482 33.23 7.53 7.11
N ILE A 483 32.86 7.31 8.37
CA ILE A 483 32.76 5.99 9.01
C ILE A 483 31.65 5.17 8.35
N ASP A 484 31.87 3.89 8.07
CA ASP A 484 30.77 2.95 7.76
C ASP A 484 30.02 2.43 8.99
N HIS A 485 28.74 2.14 8.78
CA HIS A 485 27.82 1.61 9.77
C HIS A 485 26.96 0.52 9.10
N ASN A 486 25.68 0.40 9.44
CA ASN A 486 24.75 -0.60 8.92
C ASN A 486 24.68 -0.64 7.38
N GLY A 487 24.63 -1.84 6.80
CA GLY A 487 24.47 -2.03 5.35
C GLY A 487 23.76 -3.32 4.98
N TYR A 488 23.08 -3.31 3.83
CA TYR A 488 22.11 -4.33 3.43
C TYR A 488 22.15 -4.59 1.92
N VAL A 489 21.90 -5.84 1.53
CA VAL A 489 21.76 -6.25 0.12
C VAL A 489 20.27 -6.32 -0.25
N VAL A 490 19.94 -5.81 -1.43
CA VAL A 490 18.71 -6.15 -2.17
C VAL A 490 19.10 -6.46 -3.61
N GLY A 491 18.92 -7.72 -4.03
CA GLY A 491 19.28 -8.16 -5.39
C GLY A 491 20.78 -8.04 -5.67
N ASN A 492 21.13 -7.13 -6.58
CA ASN A 492 22.53 -6.81 -6.95
C ASN A 492 22.98 -5.45 -6.39
N THR A 493 22.27 -4.89 -5.39
CA THR A 493 22.54 -3.56 -4.83
C THR A 493 22.87 -3.67 -3.35
N TYR A 494 23.97 -3.04 -2.92
CA TYR A 494 24.33 -2.89 -1.50
C TYR A 494 24.17 -1.44 -1.06
N TYR A 495 23.27 -1.22 -0.11
CA TYR A 495 22.98 0.06 0.53
C TYR A 495 23.77 0.15 1.83
N LEU A 496 24.50 1.25 2.04
CA LEU A 496 25.36 1.44 3.20
C LEU A 496 25.06 2.78 3.88
N ALA A 497 24.88 2.77 5.20
CA ALA A 497 24.89 3.97 6.03
C ALA A 497 26.33 4.39 6.33
N ASN A 498 26.66 5.67 6.09
CA ASN A 498 28.00 6.22 6.26
C ASN A 498 28.03 7.49 7.11
N TYR A 499 27.22 7.56 8.18
CA TYR A 499 27.17 8.69 9.10
C TYR A 499 27.13 10.05 8.37
N ARG A 500 28.25 10.77 8.34
CA ARG A 500 28.39 12.12 7.77
C ARG A 500 28.53 12.18 6.24
N ALA A 501 28.56 11.05 5.56
CA ALA A 501 28.55 10.96 4.09
C ALA A 501 27.24 10.38 3.52
N GLY A 502 26.20 10.28 4.34
CA GLY A 502 24.87 9.86 3.89
C GLY A 502 24.66 8.35 3.77
N VAL A 503 23.77 7.98 2.86
CA VAL A 503 23.66 6.62 2.31
C VAL A 503 24.48 6.53 1.03
N ARG A 504 25.26 5.45 0.89
CA ARG A 504 26.03 5.11 -0.32
C ARG A 504 25.47 3.83 -0.94
N ILE A 505 25.18 3.86 -2.24
CA ILE A 505 24.51 2.76 -2.93
C ILE A 505 25.41 2.17 -4.01
N HIS A 506 25.63 0.86 -3.96
CA HIS A 506 26.65 0.19 -4.75
C HIS A 506 26.07 -0.95 -5.62
N ASP A 507 26.50 -1.02 -6.88
CA ASP A 507 26.34 -2.22 -7.71
C ASP A 507 27.35 -3.29 -7.27
N ILE A 508 26.82 -4.46 -6.93
CA ILE A 508 27.56 -5.67 -6.57
C ILE A 508 27.33 -6.83 -7.56
N SER A 509 26.75 -6.58 -8.74
CA SER A 509 26.56 -7.59 -9.81
C SER A 509 27.85 -8.28 -10.26
N ASN A 510 29.01 -7.66 -9.99
CA ASN A 510 30.36 -8.18 -10.29
C ASN A 510 31.15 -8.57 -9.01
N ILE A 511 30.48 -8.79 -7.88
CA ILE A 511 31.12 -9.16 -6.60
C ILE A 511 31.96 -10.44 -6.71
N ALA A 512 31.59 -11.35 -7.62
CA ALA A 512 32.35 -12.57 -7.90
C ALA A 512 33.76 -12.32 -8.50
N THR A 513 34.07 -11.11 -8.99
CA THR A 513 35.43 -10.67 -9.33
C THR A 513 36.04 -9.74 -8.27
N GLY A 514 35.49 -9.74 -7.05
CA GLY A 514 35.86 -8.83 -5.96
C GLY A 514 35.52 -7.37 -6.26
N THR A 515 34.54 -7.11 -7.13
CA THR A 515 34.26 -5.78 -7.69
C THR A 515 32.92 -5.24 -7.18
N MET A 516 32.97 -4.03 -6.62
CA MET A 516 31.85 -3.29 -6.04
C MET A 516 32.01 -1.82 -6.48
N THR A 517 30.93 -1.18 -6.92
CA THR A 517 30.98 0.15 -7.55
C THR A 517 29.91 1.07 -6.97
N GLU A 518 30.26 2.23 -6.44
CA GLU A 518 29.27 3.25 -6.05
C GLU A 518 28.51 3.75 -7.30
N THR A 519 27.18 3.78 -7.20
CA THR A 519 26.24 4.08 -8.30
C THR A 519 25.28 5.22 -7.99
N GLY A 520 25.32 5.73 -6.76
CA GLY A 520 24.51 6.85 -6.30
C GLY A 520 24.64 7.02 -4.78
N PHE A 521 24.17 8.15 -4.27
CA PHE A 521 24.20 8.47 -2.85
C PHE A 521 23.10 9.46 -2.47
N PHE A 522 22.82 9.57 -1.18
CA PHE A 522 21.99 10.64 -0.60
C PHE A 522 22.54 11.08 0.76
N ASP A 523 22.95 12.33 0.89
CA ASP A 523 23.59 12.88 2.08
C ASP A 523 22.66 13.78 2.91
N THR A 524 22.20 13.25 4.04
CA THR A 524 21.41 13.98 5.05
C THR A 524 22.25 14.95 5.89
N TYR A 525 23.59 14.89 5.82
CA TYR A 525 24.53 15.69 6.61
C TYR A 525 25.41 16.62 5.73
N PRO A 526 24.80 17.62 5.04
CA PRO A 526 25.43 18.46 4.00
C PRO A 526 26.57 19.39 4.47
N ALA A 527 27.05 19.22 5.70
CA ALA A 527 28.07 20.06 6.31
C ALA A 527 29.50 19.58 6.06
N ASN A 528 29.77 18.26 6.00
CA ASN A 528 31.09 17.64 5.72
C ASN A 528 31.12 16.12 5.98
N ASP A 529 31.73 15.35 5.08
CA ASP A 529 32.01 13.90 5.14
C ASP A 529 33.13 13.50 6.14
N ASN A 530 33.34 14.23 7.24
CA ASN A 530 34.44 13.90 8.18
C ASN A 530 34.17 12.63 9.00
N THR A 531 35.24 11.97 9.44
CA THR A 531 35.29 10.74 10.26
C THR A 531 34.68 10.88 11.66
N GLU A 532 33.36 11.05 11.75
CA GLU A 532 32.63 11.36 13.00
C GLU A 532 31.18 10.83 12.97
N PHE A 533 30.65 10.48 14.15
CA PHE A 533 29.36 9.80 14.36
C PHE A 533 28.14 10.76 14.36
N ASN A 534 27.92 11.48 13.26
CA ASN A 534 26.71 12.31 13.02
C ASN A 534 26.09 11.97 11.67
N GLY A 535 24.81 12.26 11.47
CA GLY A 535 24.13 11.94 10.21
C GLY A 535 23.46 10.57 10.23
N VAL A 536 23.58 9.79 9.15
CA VAL A 536 22.84 8.53 8.95
C VAL A 536 23.30 7.43 9.90
N TRP A 537 22.34 6.84 10.63
CA TRP A 537 22.51 5.63 11.42
C TRP A 537 22.10 4.38 10.64
N ASN A 538 20.89 4.36 10.05
CA ASN A 538 20.41 3.19 9.31
C ASN A 538 19.83 3.55 7.94
N VAL A 539 19.86 2.56 7.04
CA VAL A 539 19.15 2.55 5.76
C VAL A 539 18.31 1.28 5.68
N TYR A 540 17.00 1.38 5.41
CA TYR A 540 16.12 0.21 5.19
C TYR A 540 15.58 0.22 3.75
N PRO A 541 16.10 -0.66 2.87
CA PRO A 541 15.78 -0.65 1.43
C PRO A 541 14.75 -1.69 0.96
N TYR A 542 13.99 -2.33 1.87
CA TYR A 542 13.20 -3.53 1.56
C TYR A 542 11.70 -3.29 1.31
N PHE A 543 11.29 -2.08 0.89
CA PHE A 543 9.91 -1.83 0.48
C PHE A 543 9.71 -2.10 -1.02
N ASP A 544 8.64 -2.83 -1.36
CA ASP A 544 8.30 -3.18 -2.75
C ASP A 544 8.02 -1.94 -3.62
N SER A 545 7.61 -0.82 -3.01
CA SER A 545 7.41 0.50 -3.65
C SER A 545 8.70 1.18 -4.14
N GLY A 546 9.87 0.65 -3.76
CA GLY A 546 11.17 1.30 -3.95
C GLY A 546 11.48 2.38 -2.91
N ASN A 547 10.62 2.59 -1.90
CA ASN A 547 10.90 3.49 -0.78
C ASN A 547 12.07 2.96 0.07
N ILE A 548 12.99 3.86 0.41
CA ILE A 548 14.14 3.56 1.27
C ILE A 548 14.05 4.45 2.51
N LEU A 549 13.95 3.86 3.69
CA LEU A 549 14.06 4.63 4.94
C LEU A 549 15.52 5.00 5.15
N VAL A 550 15.74 6.21 5.65
CA VAL A 550 17.04 6.65 6.16
C VAL A 550 16.81 7.29 7.53
N SER A 551 17.35 6.68 8.58
CA SER A 551 17.23 7.22 9.95
C SER A 551 18.52 7.95 10.35
N ASP A 552 18.37 9.25 10.63
CA ASP A 552 19.45 10.17 10.97
C ASP A 552 19.43 10.51 12.46
N ILE A 553 20.62 10.54 13.05
CA ILE A 553 20.87 10.78 14.48
C ILE A 553 20.42 12.18 14.90
N GLU A 554 20.54 13.17 14.03
CA GLU A 554 20.18 14.57 14.28
C GLU A 554 19.00 15.05 13.41
N GLY A 555 18.86 14.53 12.19
CA GLY A 555 17.88 14.92 11.18
C GLY A 555 16.49 14.29 11.34
N GLY A 556 16.38 13.06 11.87
CA GLY A 556 15.12 12.33 12.00
C GLY A 556 14.93 11.26 10.92
N LEU A 557 13.68 11.08 10.46
CA LEU A 557 13.32 10.09 9.45
C LEU A 557 13.27 10.74 8.08
N PHE A 558 14.06 10.25 7.13
CA PHE A 558 13.94 10.59 5.71
C PHE A 558 13.43 9.37 4.94
N ILE A 559 12.66 9.62 3.89
CA ILE A 559 12.27 8.63 2.88
C ILE A 559 12.90 9.08 1.56
N ILE A 560 13.74 8.25 0.96
CA ILE A 560 14.32 8.49 -0.36
C ILE A 560 13.84 7.40 -1.31
N LYS A 561 13.75 7.69 -2.61
CA LYS A 561 13.45 6.70 -3.65
C LYS A 561 14.42 6.90 -4.80
N LYS A 562 14.72 5.83 -5.52
CA LYS A 562 15.59 5.90 -6.69
C LYS A 562 14.89 6.65 -7.83
N LYS A 563 15.64 7.48 -8.54
CA LYS A 563 15.27 8.12 -9.80
C LYS A 563 15.54 7.21 -11.02
#